data_AF-K1U288-F1
#
_entry.id   AF-K1U288-F1
#
_cell.length_a   1.000
_cell.length_b   1.000
_cell.length_c   1.000
_cell.angle_alpha   90.00
_cell.angle_beta   90.00
_cell.angle_gamma   90.00
#
_symmetry.space_group_name_H-M   'P 1'
#
loop_
_entity.id
_entity.type
_entity.pdbx_description
1 polymer ?
#
loop_
_entity_poly.entity_id
_entity_poly.type
_entity_poly.pdbx_seq_one_letter_code
_entity_poly.pdbx_strand_id
1 'polypeptide(L)'
;MEVVGAGRTDTGVHARHMAAHFDTDSIPMEPDQLVYRLNRILPRDIAVYEVREVAPEMHARFSATSRTYHYYIHTRKDPFERHYSLQMN
;
A
#
# COMPACT_ATOMS: atom_id res chain seq x y z
N MET A 1 7.82 -16.85 2.65
CA MET A 1 6.70 -16.23 1.92
C MET A 1 7.22 -14.91 1.37
N GLU A 2 7.18 -14.75 0.05
CA GLU A 2 7.56 -13.51 -0.62
C GLU A 2 6.29 -12.68 -0.87
N VAL A 3 6.41 -11.35 -0.75
CA VAL A 3 5.30 -10.42 -1.03
C VAL A 3 5.71 -9.54 -2.20
N VAL A 4 4.92 -9.56 -3.27
CA VAL A 4 5.20 -8.82 -4.49
C VAL A 4 4.19 -7.68 -4.66
N GLY A 5 4.68 -6.45 -4.56
CA GLY A 5 3.89 -5.23 -4.75
C GLY A 5 3.59 -4.90 -6.21
N ALA A 6 2.54 -4.12 -6.44
CA ALA A 6 2.15 -3.62 -7.77
C ALA A 6 3.14 -2.60 -8.36
N GLY A 7 4.00 -2.02 -7.51
CA GLY A 7 5.06 -1.09 -7.88
C GLY A 7 6.04 -0.89 -6.73
N ARG A 8 6.98 0.05 -6.92
CA ARG A 8 7.96 0.47 -5.92
C ARG A 8 7.80 1.97 -5.70
N THR A 9 7.85 2.39 -4.44
CA THR A 9 7.94 3.80 -4.03
C THR A 9 9.36 4.07 -3.54
N ASP A 10 9.90 5.24 -3.85
CA ASP A 10 11.19 5.67 -3.31
C ASP A 10 11.02 6.20 -1.87
N THR A 11 12.13 6.34 -1.15
CA THR A 11 12.15 6.83 0.24
C THR A 11 11.40 8.16 0.36
N GLY A 12 10.44 8.22 1.28
CA GLY A 12 9.62 9.42 1.54
C GLY A 12 8.37 9.55 0.66
N VAL A 13 8.16 8.67 -0.33
CA VAL A 13 6.92 8.65 -1.12
C VAL A 13 5.85 7.81 -0.40
N HIS A 14 4.65 8.38 -0.29
CA HIS A 14 3.50 7.72 0.33
C HIS A 14 2.71 6.88 -0.68
N ALA A 15 1.97 5.89 -0.19
CA ALA A 15 1.01 5.15 -0.99
C ALA A 15 -0.38 5.21 -0.32
N ARG A 16 -1.37 5.78 -1.02
CA ARG A 16 -2.77 5.72 -0.57
C ARG A 16 -3.41 4.35 -0.84
N HIS A 17 -3.03 3.74 -1.97
CA HIS A 17 -3.42 2.40 -2.37
C HIS A 17 -2.23 1.69 -2.99
N MET A 18 -1.68 0.71 -2.28
CA MET A 18 -0.66 -0.22 -2.78
C MET A 18 -1.25 -1.62 -2.77
N ALA A 19 -1.40 -2.23 -3.94
CA ALA A 19 -1.76 -3.64 -4.02
C ALA A 19 -0.49 -4.51 -3.94
N ALA A 20 -0.59 -5.66 -3.30
CA ALA A 20 0.45 -6.68 -3.26
C ALA A 20 -0.20 -8.07 -3.31
N HIS A 21 0.56 -9.07 -3.76
CA HIS A 21 0.14 -10.47 -3.69
C HIS A 21 1.26 -11.31 -3.06
N PHE A 22 0.88 -12.48 -2.55
CA PHE A 22 1.77 -13.50 -2.05
C PHE A 22 1.08 -14.85 -2.26
N ASP A 23 1.89 -15.90 -2.43
CA ASP A 23 1.39 -17.25 -2.56
C ASP A 23 1.44 -17.98 -1.22
N THR A 24 0.43 -18.81 -0.96
CA THR A 24 0.34 -19.64 0.24
C THR A 24 -0.53 -20.86 -0.03
N ASP A 25 -0.18 -21.99 0.59
CA ASP A 25 -0.94 -23.23 0.44
C ASP A 25 -2.28 -23.17 1.17
N SER A 26 -2.35 -22.42 2.28
CA SER A 26 -3.58 -22.22 3.03
C SER A 26 -3.46 -21.03 3.99
N ILE A 27 -4.58 -20.33 4.17
CA ILE A 27 -4.75 -19.33 5.23
C ILE A 27 -5.79 -19.91 6.20
N PRO A 28 -5.40 -20.25 7.45
CA PRO A 28 -6.30 -20.93 8.40
C PRO A 28 -7.27 -19.95 9.09
N MET A 29 -7.70 -18.91 8.39
CA MET A 29 -8.63 -17.89 8.89
C MET A 29 -9.30 -17.13 7.76
N GLU A 30 -10.46 -16.56 8.04
CA GLU A 30 -11.17 -15.70 7.10
C GLU A 30 -10.37 -14.42 6.78
N PRO A 31 -10.53 -13.84 5.57
CA PRO A 31 -9.75 -12.69 5.14
C PRO A 31 -9.83 -11.49 6.09
N ASP A 32 -11.01 -11.19 6.64
CA ASP A 32 -11.19 -10.09 7.60
C ASP A 32 -10.42 -10.31 8.91
N GLN A 33 -10.30 -11.57 9.36
CA GLN A 33 -9.50 -11.89 10.53
C GLN A 33 -8.02 -11.71 10.25
N LEU A 34 -7.57 -12.04 9.03
CA LEU A 34 -6.19 -11.81 8.62
C LEU A 34 -5.89 -10.31 8.56
N VAL A 35 -6.76 -9.50 7.97
CA VAL A 35 -6.64 -8.02 7.96
C VAL A 35 -6.50 -7.48 9.38
N TYR A 36 -7.38 -7.90 10.30
CA TYR A 36 -7.32 -7.50 11.70
C TYR A 36 -5.99 -7.87 12.37
N ARG A 37 -5.52 -9.10 12.18
CA ARG A 37 -4.25 -9.57 12.77
C ARG A 37 -3.03 -8.86 12.19
N LEU A 38 -3.00 -8.63 10.88
CA LEU A 38 -1.93 -7.88 10.21
C LEU A 38 -1.85 -6.46 10.77
N ASN A 39 -2.97 -5.74 10.83
CA ASN A 39 -3.01 -4.37 11.36
C ASN A 39 -2.64 -4.28 12.84
N ARG A 40 -2.71 -5.38 13.61
CA ARG A 40 -2.28 -5.41 15.00
C ARG A 40 -0.75 -5.52 15.16
N ILE A 41 -0.05 -6.08 14.17
CA ILE A 41 1.40 -6.28 14.22
C ILE A 41 2.18 -5.28 13.35
N LEU A 42 1.51 -4.68 12.36
CA LEU A 42 2.12 -3.67 11.50
C LEU A 42 2.41 -2.37 12.27
N PRO A 43 3.45 -1.63 11.87
CA PRO A 43 3.72 -0.32 12.43
C PRO A 43 2.59 0.67 12.11
N ARG A 44 2.50 1.76 12.87
CA ARG A 44 1.39 2.74 12.78
C ARG A 44 1.28 3.47 11.45
N ASP A 45 2.31 3.41 10.61
CA ASP A 45 2.39 4.03 9.30
C ASP A 45 2.00 3.08 8.15
N ILE A 46 1.63 1.83 8.45
CA ILE A 46 1.17 0.85 7.47
C ILE A 46 -0.18 0.27 7.92
N ALA A 47 -1.14 0.26 7.00
CA ALA A 47 -2.44 -0.37 7.22
C ALA A 47 -2.82 -1.24 6.01
N VAL A 48 -3.39 -2.41 6.28
CA VAL A 48 -4.03 -3.30 5.32
C VAL A 48 -5.53 -3.03 5.33
N TYR A 49 -6.11 -2.78 4.16
CA TYR A 49 -7.55 -2.51 4.04
C TYR A 49 -8.37 -3.76 3.70
N GLU A 50 -7.81 -4.66 2.89
CA GLU A 50 -8.50 -5.84 2.38
C GLU A 50 -7.47 -6.95 2.10
N VAL A 51 -7.89 -8.20 2.29
CA VAL A 51 -7.25 -9.37 1.71
C VAL A 51 -8.33 -10.16 0.99
N ARG A 52 -8.02 -10.71 -0.18
CA ARG A 52 -8.94 -11.58 -0.93
C ARG A 52 -8.17 -12.59 -1.76
N GLU A 53 -8.79 -13.73 -2.00
CA GLU A 53 -8.30 -14.69 -2.97
C GLU A 53 -8.44 -14.12 -4.39
N VAL A 54 -7.50 -14.49 -5.25
CA VAL A 54 -7.39 -14.01 -6.63
C VAL A 54 -7.04 -15.19 -7.52
N ALA A 55 -7.23 -15.03 -8.83
CA ALA A 55 -6.89 -16.10 -9.77
C ALA A 55 -5.37 -16.43 -9.69
N PRO A 56 -4.95 -17.70 -9.85
CA PRO A 56 -3.55 -18.11 -9.71
C PRO A 56 -2.57 -17.39 -10.63
N GLU A 57 -3.04 -16.90 -11.77
CA GLU A 57 -2.26 -16.14 -12.76
C GLU A 57 -2.22 -14.63 -12.49
N MET A 58 -2.93 -14.13 -11.48
CA MET A 58 -2.94 -12.70 -11.14
C MET A 58 -1.59 -12.29 -10.57
N HIS A 59 -0.94 -11.31 -11.19
CA HIS A 59 0.32 -10.77 -10.71
C HIS A 59 0.16 -9.27 -10.43
N ALA A 60 0.30 -8.85 -9.16
CA ALA A 60 0.05 -7.47 -8.73
C ALA A 60 0.75 -6.41 -9.61
N ARG A 61 1.97 -6.70 -10.09
CA ARG A 61 2.71 -5.81 -11.00
C ARG A 61 2.29 -5.92 -12.48
N PHE A 62 2.04 -7.10 -13.01
CA PHE A 62 1.91 -7.29 -14.46
C PHE A 62 0.44 -7.24 -14.92
N SER A 63 -0.50 -7.62 -14.06
CA SER A 63 -1.94 -7.52 -14.33
C SER A 63 -2.47 -6.09 -14.13
N ALA A 64 -1.74 -5.21 -13.43
CA ALA A 64 -2.14 -3.82 -13.23
C ALA A 64 -2.08 -3.02 -14.55
N THR A 65 -3.20 -2.43 -14.95
CA THR A 65 -3.35 -1.68 -16.21
C THR A 65 -2.87 -0.23 -16.15
N SER A 66 -2.86 0.37 -14.97
CA SER A 66 -2.42 1.76 -14.76
C SER A 66 -1.93 1.98 -13.33
N ARG A 67 -1.21 3.09 -13.12
CA ARG A 67 -0.85 3.62 -11.80
C ARG A 67 -1.08 5.13 -11.82
N THR A 68 -1.56 5.67 -10.71
CA THR A 68 -1.81 7.10 -10.55
C THR A 68 -0.95 7.64 -9.42
N TYR A 69 -0.26 8.76 -9.69
CA TYR A 69 0.54 9.47 -8.72
C TYR A 69 -0.07 10.85 -8.46
N HIS A 70 -0.16 11.23 -7.19
CA HIS A 70 -0.62 12.56 -6.78
C HIS A 70 0.54 13.30 -6.12
N TYR A 71 0.90 14.44 -6.69
CA TYR A 71 1.84 15.39 -6.08
C TYR A 71 1.05 16.53 -5.46
N TYR A 72 1.37 16.85 -4.21
CA TYR A 72 0.74 17.94 -3.47
C TYR A 72 1.77 19.04 -3.27
N ILE A 73 1.36 20.30 -3.49
CA ILE A 73 2.21 21.49 -3.36
C ILE A 73 1.44 22.53 -2.53
N HIS A 74 2.13 23.20 -1.62
CA HIS A 74 1.59 24.30 -0.82
C HIS A 74 2.48 25.55 -0.95
N THR A 75 1.87 26.75 -0.92
CA THR A 75 2.55 28.02 -1.27
C THR A 75 2.89 28.91 -0.09
N ARG A 76 2.69 28.42 1.13
CA ARG A 76 2.98 29.13 2.38
C ARG A 76 3.52 28.14 3.39
N LYS A 77 4.33 28.58 4.35
CA LYS A 77 4.81 27.69 5.41
C LYS A 77 3.64 27.11 6.22
N ASP A 78 3.52 25.79 6.25
CA ASP A 78 2.53 25.08 7.06
C ASP A 78 3.18 23.89 7.79
N PRO A 79 3.24 23.90 9.14
CA PRO A 79 3.89 22.83 9.91
C PRO A 79 3.19 21.48 9.82
N PHE A 80 1.92 21.43 9.40
CA PHE A 80 1.16 20.18 9.24
C PHE A 80 1.40 19.51 7.90
N GLU A 81 1.87 20.25 6.89
CA GLU A 81 2.07 19.78 5.52
C GLU A 81 3.50 19.28 5.24
N ARG A 82 4.44 19.49 6.18
CA ARG A 82 5.89 19.26 5.99
C ARG A 82 6.29 17.85 5.53
N HIS A 83 5.44 16.85 5.74
CA HIS A 83 5.67 15.46 5.34
C HIS A 83 4.72 14.99 4.23
N TYR A 84 3.78 15.83 3.77
CA TYR A 84 2.71 15.44 2.87
C TYR A 84 2.72 16.20 1.54
N SER A 85 3.36 17.37 1.49
CA SER A 85 3.42 18.19 0.28
C SER A 85 4.71 19.00 0.19
N LEU A 86 5.07 19.42 -1.02
CA LEU A 86 6.21 20.29 -1.28
C LEU A 86 5.84 21.75 -1.02
N GLN A 87 6.62 22.45 -0.19
CA GLN A 87 6.48 23.91 -0.08
C GLN A 87 7.15 24.58 -1.29
N MET A 88 6.38 25.34 -2.07
CA MET A 88 6.87 26.10 -3.22
C MET A 88 6.64 27.59 -2.98
N ASN A 89 7.72 28.37 -2.88
CA ASN A 89 7.67 29.81 -2.65
C ASN A 89 7.58 30.59 -3.96
#